data_AF-A0A7G8QHR1-F1
#
_entry.id   AF-A0A7G8QHR1-F1
#
_cell.length_a   1.000
_cell.length_b   1.000
_cell.length_c   1.000
_cell.angle_alpha   90.00
_cell.angle_beta   90.00
_cell.angle_gamma   90.00
#
_symmetry.space_group_name_H-M   'P 1'
#
loop_
_entity.id
_entity.type
_entity.pdbx_description
1 polymer ?
#
loop_
_entity_poly.entity_id
_entity_poly.type
_entity_poly.pdbx_seq_one_letter_code
_entity_poly.pdbx_strand_id
1 'polypeptide(L)'
;MAQRIITLILLLCSTSAFAGLFDAPGRSNFVPADQAFAFDFKQNQHDVNLTWHIKDGYYLYRQQIKLTAAEATLVEPTLPPGTWHEDEFYGKSEIYRQSLSVPVTFSQAAKGATLTVTYQGCADAGFCYPPETKIVPLRAVLATSDSESTSTPAALPAVGQPKFNPPLPVEKRPELIAKTAPPVQPTPPQEKPDASDDPASLPFTALWALLIGIGIAFTPCVLPMYPLISGIVLGGKQRLSTARALLLAFIYVQGMALTYTALGLVVAAAGLQFQAALQHPYVLIGLSVVFILLALSMFGLFTLQLPSAVQTRLTLMSNKRQGGSPGGVFAMGAIAGLICSPCTTAPLSAILLYIAQSGNLWLGGGTLYLYALGMGLPLILVTVFGNRLLPKSGPWMGHVKSAFGFVILALPVFLLERIVGEPWGLRLWSLLGVAFFSWAFITLLGATRPWLRIAQIMMFGAALVSARPLQDWAFGAPAAQQQAHLAFTRVSNVAELDRALAQAKGKPVMLDLYADWCVACKEFEKYTFSAAEVQQALKGTVLLQIDVTKNSADDVALLKHLQVLGLPTILFFNTRGEEQPAQRVTGFMDAAAFSAHLRDWQL
;
A
#
# COMPACT_ATOMS: atom_id res chain seq x y z
N MET A 1 23.58 -36.16 38.11
CA MET A 1 24.31 -34.87 38.21
C MET A 1 24.19 -34.00 36.96
N ALA A 2 24.10 -34.55 35.75
CA ALA A 2 23.95 -33.77 34.51
C ALA A 2 22.69 -32.86 34.46
N GLN A 3 21.58 -33.29 35.06
CA GLN A 3 20.31 -32.57 35.00
C GLN A 3 20.25 -31.31 35.89
N ARG A 4 21.12 -31.22 36.91
CA ARG A 4 21.26 -30.03 37.77
C ARG A 4 22.21 -28.98 37.16
N ILE A 5 23.12 -29.39 36.28
CA ILE A 5 24.04 -28.49 35.58
C ILE A 5 23.30 -27.78 34.43
N ILE A 6 22.40 -28.49 33.74
CA ILE A 6 21.59 -27.91 32.64
C ILE A 6 20.58 -26.88 33.17
N THR A 7 20.02 -27.08 34.37
CA THR A 7 19.13 -26.09 35.01
C THR A 7 19.87 -24.86 35.52
N LEU A 8 21.14 -24.99 35.93
CA LEU A 8 21.96 -23.84 36.32
C LEU A 8 22.37 -22.99 35.10
N ILE A 9 22.67 -23.64 33.96
CA ILE A 9 23.02 -22.95 32.71
C ILE A 9 21.80 -22.23 32.12
N LEU A 10 20.60 -22.81 32.23
CA LEU A 10 19.35 -22.15 31.81
C LEU A 10 18.94 -20.97 32.69
N LEU A 11 19.35 -20.93 33.97
CA LEU A 11 19.11 -19.79 34.86
C LEU A 11 20.14 -18.65 34.68
N LEU A 12 21.34 -18.93 34.18
CA LEU A 12 22.35 -17.90 33.91
C LEU A 12 22.19 -17.18 32.55
N CYS A 13 21.36 -17.69 31.64
CA CYS A 13 21.02 -17.00 30.38
C CYS A 13 19.83 -16.02 30.51
N SER A 14 19.29 -15.80 31.71
CA SER A 14 18.19 -14.86 31.97
C SER A 14 18.66 -13.45 32.37
N THR A 15 19.96 -13.16 32.34
CA THR A 15 20.45 -11.80 32.61
C THR A 15 20.24 -10.92 31.38
N SER A 16 19.15 -10.16 31.42
CA SER A 16 18.91 -8.98 30.60
C SER A 16 20.18 -8.12 30.53
N ALA A 17 20.68 -7.93 29.32
CA ALA A 17 21.68 -6.92 29.03
C ALA A 17 21.05 -5.54 29.28
N PHE A 18 21.37 -4.94 30.42
CA PHE A 18 21.21 -3.50 30.65
C PHE A 18 22.24 -2.77 29.78
N ALA A 19 21.85 -2.42 28.55
CA ALA A 19 22.49 -1.35 27.79
C ALA A 19 21.66 -0.08 27.99
N GLY A 20 21.91 0.64 29.09
CA GLY A 20 21.20 1.88 29.42
C GLY A 20 21.95 2.80 30.39
N LEU A 21 23.28 2.65 30.51
CA LEU A 21 24.06 3.37 31.52
C LEU A 21 24.73 4.67 31.01
N PHE A 22 24.51 5.06 29.75
CA PHE A 22 25.17 6.24 29.16
C PHE A 22 24.27 7.22 28.39
N ASP A 23 22.96 7.00 28.32
CA ASP A 23 22.05 8.03 27.80
C ASP A 23 21.67 8.98 28.94
N ALA A 24 22.36 10.12 28.99
CA ALA A 24 21.94 11.24 29.82
C ALA A 24 20.65 11.85 29.22
N PRO A 25 19.53 11.89 29.95
CA PRO A 25 18.32 12.55 29.48
C PRO A 25 18.50 14.08 29.58
N GLY A 26 18.05 14.82 28.55
CA GLY A 26 17.83 16.26 28.67
C GLY A 26 18.68 17.21 27.80
N ARG A 27 19.41 16.72 26.79
CA ARG A 27 19.90 17.59 25.70
C ARG A 27 19.42 17.02 24.36
N SER A 28 18.62 17.80 23.63
CA SER A 28 18.21 17.46 22.27
C SER A 28 19.46 17.38 21.38
N ASN A 29 19.97 16.16 21.19
CA ASN A 29 21.08 15.88 20.27
C ASN A 29 20.64 15.97 18.78
N PHE A 30 19.36 16.29 18.54
CA PHE A 30 18.78 16.41 17.22
C PHE A 30 19.16 17.75 16.57
N VAL A 31 19.58 17.68 15.30
CA VAL A 31 19.91 18.85 14.49
C VAL A 31 18.70 19.30 13.65
N PRO A 32 18.67 20.54 13.13
CA PRO A 32 17.63 20.97 12.18
C PRO A 32 17.59 20.08 10.92
N ALA A 33 16.42 20.00 10.27
CA ALA A 33 16.22 19.16 9.08
C ALA A 33 17.25 19.41 7.97
N ASP A 34 17.60 20.69 7.73
CA ASP A 34 18.60 21.08 6.72
C ASP A 34 20.02 20.57 7.03
N GLN A 35 20.33 20.27 8.29
CA GLN A 35 21.61 19.68 8.70
C GLN A 35 21.53 18.16 8.77
N ALA A 36 20.37 17.60 9.10
CA ALA A 36 20.14 16.15 9.08
C ALA A 36 20.12 15.61 7.63
N PHE A 37 19.54 16.37 6.71
CA PHE A 37 19.32 16.03 5.30
C PHE A 37 19.81 17.18 4.40
N ALA A 38 21.12 17.41 4.38
CA ALA A 38 21.69 18.49 3.59
C ALA A 38 21.45 18.24 2.09
N PHE A 39 20.55 19.04 1.51
CA PHE A 39 20.09 18.93 0.13
C PHE A 39 20.86 19.88 -0.80
N ASP A 40 21.35 19.33 -1.91
CA ASP A 40 22.02 20.06 -2.99
C ASP A 40 21.48 19.61 -4.35
N PHE A 41 21.61 20.45 -5.37
CA PHE A 41 21.21 20.12 -6.74
C PHE A 41 22.18 20.67 -7.77
N LYS A 42 22.40 19.91 -8.85
CA LYS A 42 23.21 20.33 -9.99
C LYS A 42 22.52 20.02 -11.29
N GLN A 43 22.29 21.05 -12.10
CA GLN A 43 21.70 20.89 -13.44
C GLN A 43 22.79 20.88 -14.53
N ASN A 44 22.76 19.85 -15.36
CA ASN A 44 23.56 19.68 -16.56
C ASN A 44 22.61 19.53 -17.76
N GLN A 45 22.30 20.64 -18.44
CA GLN A 45 21.36 20.68 -19.56
C GLN A 45 19.99 20.07 -19.19
N HIS A 46 19.66 18.90 -19.74
CA HIS A 46 18.42 18.17 -19.53
C HIS A 46 18.39 17.42 -18.19
N ASP A 47 19.54 17.15 -17.58
CA ASP A 47 19.64 16.34 -16.36
C ASP A 47 19.83 17.23 -15.13
N VAL A 48 19.06 16.98 -14.09
CA VAL A 48 19.22 17.58 -12.76
C VAL A 48 19.54 16.46 -11.79
N ASN A 49 20.74 16.49 -11.21
CA ASN A 49 21.10 15.56 -10.16
C ASN A 49 20.77 16.17 -8.79
N LEU A 50 19.86 15.54 -8.08
CA LEU A 50 19.47 15.90 -6.71
C LEU A 50 20.30 15.06 -5.74
N THR A 51 20.95 15.70 -4.78
CA THR A 51 21.81 15.02 -3.80
C THR A 51 21.36 15.35 -2.38
N TRP A 52 21.22 14.33 -1.54
CA TRP A 52 21.05 14.47 -0.10
C TRP A 52 22.27 13.88 0.60
N HIS A 53 22.86 14.62 1.51
CA HIS A 53 23.80 14.11 2.51
C HIS A 53 23.06 13.90 3.82
N ILE A 54 22.98 12.64 4.24
CA ILE A 54 22.20 12.22 5.41
C ILE A 54 23.17 11.97 6.56
N LYS A 55 22.97 12.68 7.67
CA LYS A 55 23.82 12.54 8.86
C LYS A 55 23.70 11.13 9.46
N ASP A 56 24.79 10.63 10.06
CA ASP A 56 24.78 9.34 10.75
C ASP A 56 23.72 9.31 11.87
N GLY A 57 22.98 8.19 11.95
CA GLY A 57 21.82 8.02 12.84
C GLY A 57 20.50 8.56 12.28
N TYR A 58 20.48 9.03 11.03
CA TYR A 58 19.28 9.51 10.34
C TYR A 58 19.04 8.75 9.04
N TYR A 59 17.78 8.76 8.58
CA TYR A 59 17.37 8.11 7.35
C TYR A 59 16.19 8.83 6.67
N LEU A 60 16.12 8.72 5.34
CA LEU A 60 15.01 9.23 4.52
C LEU A 60 14.13 8.07 4.04
N TYR A 61 12.80 8.25 4.07
CA TYR A 61 11.87 7.26 3.51
C TYR A 61 11.76 7.42 2.00
N ARG A 62 12.03 6.34 1.25
CA ARG A 62 11.93 6.36 -0.21
C ARG A 62 10.54 6.75 -0.71
N GLN A 63 9.50 6.23 -0.05
CA GLN A 63 8.10 6.50 -0.39
C GLN A 63 7.64 7.93 -0.09
N GLN A 64 8.38 8.67 0.74
CA GLN A 64 8.06 10.06 1.08
C GLN A 64 8.77 11.08 0.19
N ILE A 65 9.59 10.63 -0.77
CA ILE A 65 10.22 11.51 -1.75
C ILE A 65 9.25 11.72 -2.92
N LYS A 66 8.80 12.95 -3.10
CA LYS A 66 7.89 13.37 -4.18
C LYS A 66 8.54 14.49 -4.99
N LEU A 67 8.48 14.35 -6.31
CA LEU A 67 9.05 15.28 -7.27
C LEU A 67 7.94 15.78 -8.17
N THR A 68 7.68 17.08 -8.16
CA THR A 68 6.66 17.73 -9.00
C THR A 68 7.25 18.91 -9.74
N ALA A 69 7.07 18.96 -11.06
CA ALA A 69 7.58 20.04 -11.90
C ALA A 69 6.45 21.02 -12.27
N ALA A 70 6.75 22.31 -12.24
CA ALA A 70 5.89 23.37 -12.75
C ALA A 70 6.55 23.99 -13.99
N GLU A 71 5.78 24.09 -15.07
CA GLU A 71 6.24 24.61 -16.38
C GLU A 71 7.42 23.82 -17.00
N ALA A 72 7.57 22.56 -16.61
CA ALA A 72 8.52 21.62 -17.19
C ALA A 72 7.91 20.22 -17.30
N THR A 73 8.33 19.48 -18.31
CA THR A 73 7.90 18.10 -18.54
C THR A 73 8.97 17.16 -18.00
N LEU A 74 8.64 16.55 -16.87
CA LEU A 74 9.50 15.62 -16.13
C LEU A 74 9.39 14.21 -16.72
N VAL A 75 10.51 13.59 -17.05
CA VAL A 75 10.57 12.14 -17.29
C VAL A 75 10.55 11.47 -15.92
N GLU A 76 9.67 10.48 -15.71
CA GLU A 76 9.45 9.86 -14.40
C GLU A 76 10.78 9.37 -13.80
N PRO A 77 11.24 9.96 -12.68
CA PRO A 77 12.56 9.69 -12.15
C PRO A 77 12.59 8.33 -11.47
N THR A 78 13.63 7.54 -11.76
CA THR A 78 13.85 6.26 -11.10
C THR A 78 14.65 6.47 -9.82
N LEU A 79 13.96 6.38 -8.68
CA LEU A 79 14.61 6.39 -7.37
C LEU A 79 15.46 5.12 -7.20
N PRO A 80 16.73 5.23 -6.76
CA PRO A 80 17.61 4.07 -6.56
C PRO A 80 17.01 3.08 -5.53
N PRO A 81 17.48 1.82 -5.49
CA PRO A 81 17.04 0.89 -4.46
C PRO A 81 17.50 1.40 -3.07
N GLY A 82 16.57 1.37 -2.11
CA GLY A 82 16.87 1.66 -0.70
C GLY A 82 17.26 0.41 0.08
N THR A 83 17.65 0.59 1.33
CA THR A 83 17.81 -0.51 2.29
C THR A 83 16.48 -0.76 3.01
N TRP A 84 16.10 -2.02 3.21
CA TRP A 84 14.89 -2.35 3.97
C TRP A 84 15.02 -1.98 5.44
N HIS A 85 14.00 -1.30 5.96
CA HIS A 85 13.80 -0.97 7.35
C HIS A 85 12.42 -1.44 7.78
N GLU A 86 12.31 -2.03 8.97
CA GLU A 86 11.05 -2.53 9.48
C GLU A 86 10.69 -1.76 10.74
N ASP A 87 9.62 -0.98 10.64
CA ASP A 87 9.05 -0.20 11.72
C ASP A 87 7.75 -0.88 12.17
N GLU A 88 7.48 -0.97 13.48
CA GLU A 88 6.29 -1.67 13.97
C GLU A 88 4.97 -1.02 13.50
N PHE A 89 4.99 0.29 13.24
CA PHE A 89 3.82 1.07 12.82
C PHE A 89 3.74 1.34 11.32
N TYR A 90 4.88 1.38 10.64
CA TYR A 90 4.98 1.63 9.19
C TYR A 90 5.18 0.34 8.36
N GLY A 91 5.45 -0.77 9.04
CA GLY A 91 5.80 -2.04 8.41
C GLY A 91 7.15 -1.98 7.70
N LYS A 92 7.33 -2.81 6.69
CA LYS A 92 8.55 -2.84 5.86
C LYS A 92 8.56 -1.68 4.88
N SER A 93 9.52 -0.78 5.05
CA SER A 93 9.74 0.38 4.18
C SER A 93 11.18 0.41 3.66
N GLU A 94 11.40 1.03 2.49
CA GLU A 94 12.75 1.26 1.96
C GLU A 94 13.23 2.64 2.42
N ILE A 95 14.45 2.67 2.99
CA ILE A 95 15.09 3.88 3.50
C ILE A 95 16.44 4.13 2.82
N TYR A 96 16.90 5.38 2.86
CA TYR A 96 18.25 5.77 2.48
C TYR A 96 19.04 6.27 3.68
N ARG A 97 20.31 5.89 3.74
CA ARG A 97 21.29 6.30 4.76
C ARG A 97 22.52 6.89 4.07
N GLN A 98 23.29 7.70 4.79
CA GLN A 98 24.55 8.35 4.36
C GLN A 98 24.41 9.35 3.19
N SER A 99 23.96 8.89 2.03
CA SER A 99 23.76 9.76 0.87
C SER A 99 22.73 9.19 -0.10
N LEU A 100 22.01 10.07 -0.77
CA LEU A 100 21.09 9.74 -1.86
C LEU A 100 21.39 10.66 -3.06
N SER A 101 21.54 10.08 -4.25
CA SER A 101 21.66 10.82 -5.50
C SER A 101 20.55 10.35 -6.45
N VAL A 102 19.73 11.28 -6.92
CA VAL A 102 18.60 11.01 -7.81
C VAL A 102 18.79 11.83 -9.09
N PRO A 103 19.13 11.18 -10.21
CA PRO A 103 19.16 11.84 -11.51
C PRO A 103 17.73 12.03 -12.02
N VAL A 104 17.41 13.26 -12.43
CA VAL A 104 16.10 13.67 -12.89
C VAL A 104 16.24 14.30 -14.27
N THR A 105 15.65 13.69 -15.29
CA THR A 105 15.75 14.18 -16.68
C THR A 105 14.48 14.94 -17.08
N PHE A 106 14.67 16.08 -17.73
CA PHE A 106 13.59 16.92 -18.27
C PHE A 106 13.59 16.88 -19.79
N SER A 107 12.42 16.62 -20.38
CA SER A 107 12.28 16.68 -21.84
C SER A 107 12.16 18.13 -22.33
N GLN A 108 11.51 18.99 -21.55
CA GLN A 108 11.35 20.42 -21.81
C GLN A 108 11.28 21.18 -20.49
N ALA A 109 11.92 22.35 -20.42
CA ALA A 109 11.80 23.26 -19.28
C ALA A 109 11.70 24.71 -19.79
N ALA A 110 10.60 25.39 -19.47
CA ALA A 110 10.43 26.79 -19.81
C ALA A 110 11.37 27.70 -19.01
N LYS A 111 11.53 28.95 -19.45
CA LYS A 111 12.30 29.95 -18.72
C LYS A 111 11.55 30.34 -17.44
N GLY A 112 12.09 29.96 -16.27
CA GLY A 112 11.43 30.16 -14.97
C GLY A 112 10.77 28.90 -14.39
N ALA A 113 10.89 27.76 -15.07
CA ALA A 113 10.39 26.48 -14.57
C ALA A 113 11.01 26.13 -13.20
N THR A 114 10.24 25.43 -12.38
CA THR A 114 10.66 25.02 -11.04
C THR A 114 10.38 23.54 -10.80
N LEU A 115 11.28 22.88 -10.08
CA LEU A 115 11.09 21.53 -9.57
C LEU A 115 10.87 21.62 -8.06
N THR A 116 9.70 21.18 -7.61
CA THR A 116 9.36 21.05 -6.19
C THR A 116 9.74 19.66 -5.72
N VAL A 117 10.59 19.60 -4.71
CA VAL A 117 11.13 18.38 -4.11
C VAL A 117 10.63 18.29 -2.67
N THR A 118 9.73 17.35 -2.40
CA THR A 118 9.25 17.06 -1.05
C THR A 118 9.88 15.78 -0.53
N TYR A 119 10.40 15.79 0.69
CA TYR A 119 10.99 14.60 1.33
C TYR A 119 10.75 14.57 2.83
N GLN A 120 10.88 13.39 3.43
CA GLN A 120 10.72 13.20 4.87
C GLN A 120 11.66 12.12 5.39
N GLY A 121 12.14 12.30 6.62
CA GLY A 121 13.00 11.34 7.30
C GLY A 121 12.85 11.36 8.81
N CYS A 122 13.46 10.38 9.45
CA CYS A 122 13.53 10.23 10.90
C CYS A 122 14.97 9.93 11.35
N ALA A 123 15.19 10.02 12.65
CA ALA A 123 16.36 9.58 13.37
C ALA A 123 16.09 8.22 14.01
N ASP A 124 17.11 7.38 14.09
CA ASP A 124 17.05 6.06 14.74
C ASP A 124 16.66 6.16 16.23
N ALA A 125 16.94 7.31 16.86
CA ALA A 125 16.58 7.60 18.25
C ALA A 125 15.08 8.01 18.42
N GLY A 126 14.20 7.55 17.53
CA GLY A 126 12.76 7.76 17.64
C GLY A 126 12.34 9.23 17.48
N PHE A 127 12.86 9.94 16.48
CA PHE A 127 12.50 11.34 16.20
C PHE A 127 12.27 11.56 14.71
N CYS A 128 11.16 12.14 14.31
CA CYS A 128 10.75 12.31 12.92
C CYS A 128 10.55 13.79 12.56
N TYR A 129 11.04 14.17 11.39
CA TYR A 129 10.87 15.53 10.87
C TYR A 129 9.55 15.64 10.09
N PRO A 130 8.89 16.81 10.09
CA PRO A 130 7.78 17.06 9.19
C PRO A 130 8.23 17.00 7.72
N PRO A 131 7.29 16.78 6.76
CA PRO A 131 7.63 16.79 5.34
C PRO A 131 8.23 18.14 4.92
N GLU A 132 9.45 18.11 4.41
CA GLU A 132 10.20 19.28 3.95
C GLU A 132 10.01 19.47 2.45
N THR A 133 9.83 20.72 2.00
CA THR A 133 9.68 21.05 0.58
C THR A 133 10.73 22.06 0.13
N LYS A 134 11.51 21.69 -0.89
CA LYS A 134 12.54 22.54 -1.52
C LYS A 134 12.13 22.87 -2.96
N ILE A 135 12.30 24.12 -3.35
CA ILE A 135 12.03 24.58 -4.72
C ILE A 135 13.36 24.76 -5.44
N VAL A 136 13.56 23.97 -6.49
CA VAL A 136 14.75 23.99 -7.34
C VAL A 136 14.44 24.79 -8.61
N PRO A 137 15.08 25.94 -8.84
CA PRO A 137 14.91 26.70 -10.08
C PRO A 137 15.62 25.98 -11.25
N LEU A 138 14.91 25.81 -12.37
CA LEU A 138 15.43 25.15 -13.56
C LEU A 138 15.90 26.17 -14.61
N ARG A 139 17.03 25.88 -15.25
CA ARG A 139 17.46 26.54 -16.50
C ARG A 139 16.60 26.02 -17.65
N ALA A 140 16.33 26.90 -18.62
CA ALA A 140 15.52 26.59 -19.79
C ALA A 140 16.18 25.51 -20.66
N VAL A 141 15.37 24.58 -21.14
CA VAL A 141 15.77 23.43 -21.96
C VAL A 141 14.78 23.29 -23.10
N LEU A 142 15.28 23.37 -24.33
CA LEU A 142 14.47 23.25 -25.55
C LEU A 142 14.31 21.78 -25.93
N ALA A 143 13.14 21.44 -26.47
CA ALA A 143 12.85 20.10 -26.97
C ALA A 143 13.80 19.73 -28.11
N THR A 144 14.41 18.55 -28.05
CA THR A 144 15.00 17.92 -29.23
C THR A 144 13.85 17.47 -30.13
N SER A 145 13.61 18.21 -31.21
CA SER A 145 12.81 17.71 -32.33
C SER A 145 13.62 16.64 -33.04
N ASP A 146 13.17 15.38 -32.96
CA ASP A 146 13.64 14.31 -33.83
C ASP A 146 13.30 14.66 -35.29
N SER A 147 14.30 15.10 -36.06
CA SER A 147 14.29 15.09 -37.52
C SER A 147 15.70 14.94 -38.08
N GLU A 148 15.95 13.72 -38.56
CA GLU A 148 16.80 13.28 -39.67
C GLU A 148 18.21 13.85 -39.88
N SER A 149 19.20 12.94 -39.96
CA SER A 149 20.00 12.77 -41.20
C SER A 149 20.81 11.47 -41.17
N THR A 150 20.30 10.49 -41.91
CA THR A 150 20.96 9.69 -42.97
C THR A 150 22.48 9.49 -42.94
N SER A 151 22.83 8.21 -43.04
CA SER A 151 24.12 7.56 -43.30
C SER A 151 25.01 8.16 -44.42
N THR A 152 26.32 8.22 -44.14
CA THR A 152 27.49 7.69 -44.92
C THR A 152 28.68 8.68 -44.98
N PRO A 153 29.94 8.22 -44.83
CA PRO A 153 31.10 9.06 -44.48
C PRO A 153 31.92 9.52 -45.69
N ALA A 154 32.56 10.68 -45.61
CA ALA A 154 33.63 11.07 -46.55
C ALA A 154 34.61 12.12 -45.97
N ALA A 155 35.87 11.67 -45.86
CA ALA A 155 37.15 12.35 -46.13
C ALA A 155 37.52 13.72 -45.53
N LEU A 156 38.70 13.73 -44.90
CA LEU A 156 39.57 14.87 -44.55
C LEU A 156 39.94 15.75 -45.76
N PRO A 157 40.33 17.01 -45.51
CA PRO A 157 41.76 17.31 -45.56
C PRO A 157 42.28 18.20 -44.42
N ALA A 158 43.59 18.10 -44.21
CA ALA A 158 44.38 18.82 -43.22
C ALA A 158 44.62 20.30 -43.56
N VAL A 159 44.88 21.12 -42.52
CA VAL A 159 46.06 22.00 -42.33
C VAL A 159 45.71 23.15 -41.36
N GLY A 160 46.58 23.38 -40.37
CA GLY A 160 46.68 24.69 -39.68
C GLY A 160 46.88 24.67 -38.16
N GLN A 161 48.05 24.24 -37.66
CA GLN A 161 48.51 24.62 -36.32
C GLN A 161 49.24 25.98 -36.36
N PRO A 162 49.22 26.73 -35.24
CA PRO A 162 50.48 27.26 -34.71
C PRO A 162 50.75 26.80 -33.26
N LYS A 163 52.04 26.58 -32.97
CA LYS A 163 52.66 26.07 -31.74
C LYS A 163 53.08 27.19 -30.77
N PHE A 164 53.43 26.75 -29.54
CA PHE A 164 54.26 27.32 -28.44
C PHE A 164 53.46 27.81 -27.22
N ASN A 165 53.73 27.44 -25.95
CA ASN A 165 54.85 26.72 -25.29
C ASN A 165 54.33 26.08 -23.93
N PRO A 166 55.13 25.49 -23.01
CA PRO A 166 54.82 24.23 -22.30
C PRO A 166 54.36 24.42 -20.83
N PRO A 167 53.81 23.38 -20.17
CA PRO A 167 53.55 23.42 -18.73
C PRO A 167 54.70 22.81 -17.89
N LEU A 168 54.95 23.44 -16.74
CA LEU A 168 55.89 23.05 -15.68
C LEU A 168 55.40 21.80 -14.88
N PRO A 169 56.29 21.13 -14.12
CA PRO A 169 56.13 19.74 -13.69
C PRO A 169 55.18 19.55 -12.50
N VAL A 170 54.37 18.49 -12.55
CA VAL A 170 53.57 17.98 -11.42
C VAL A 170 54.43 17.05 -10.57
N GLU A 171 54.59 17.41 -9.30
CA GLU A 171 55.31 16.66 -8.28
C GLU A 171 54.49 15.46 -7.74
N LYS A 172 55.12 14.30 -7.60
CA LYS A 172 54.55 13.05 -7.06
C LYS A 172 54.36 13.13 -5.54
N ARG A 173 53.23 12.61 -5.03
CA ARG A 173 53.01 12.30 -3.59
C ARG A 173 52.65 10.80 -3.44
N PRO A 174 53.16 10.10 -2.39
CA PRO A 174 53.50 8.67 -2.46
C PRO A 174 52.39 7.68 -2.09
N GLU A 175 52.53 6.46 -2.61
CA GLU A 175 51.83 5.23 -2.20
C GLU A 175 52.05 4.92 -0.72
N LEU A 176 50.97 4.62 0.00
CA LEU A 176 51.04 3.99 1.32
C LEU A 176 50.68 2.52 1.22
N ILE A 177 51.66 1.73 1.65
CA ILE A 177 51.82 0.29 1.70
C ILE A 177 50.63 -0.42 2.37
N ALA A 178 50.05 -1.39 1.67
CA ALA A 178 49.21 -2.43 2.25
C ALA A 178 50.06 -3.44 3.03
N LYS A 179 49.68 -3.76 4.27
CA LYS A 179 50.27 -4.87 5.03
C LYS A 179 49.18 -5.69 5.75
N THR A 180 49.26 -6.99 5.48
CA THR A 180 48.37 -8.12 5.75
C THR A 180 48.20 -8.51 7.24
N ALA A 181 47.02 -9.05 7.59
CA ALA A 181 46.79 -10.07 8.63
C ALA A 181 45.49 -10.87 8.30
N PRO A 182 45.19 -12.04 8.90
CA PRO A 182 45.49 -13.40 8.41
C PRO A 182 44.24 -14.21 7.96
N PRO A 183 44.41 -15.42 7.36
CA PRO A 183 43.32 -16.21 6.79
C PRO A 183 42.66 -17.15 7.82
N VAL A 184 41.32 -17.20 7.86
CA VAL A 184 40.55 -18.28 8.51
C VAL A 184 39.38 -18.70 7.61
N GLN A 185 39.13 -20.00 7.64
CA GLN A 185 38.54 -20.89 6.64
C GLN A 185 36.99 -20.82 6.52
N PRO A 186 36.41 -21.34 5.41
CA PRO A 186 34.97 -21.43 5.18
C PRO A 186 34.38 -22.78 5.65
N THR A 187 33.21 -22.78 6.31
CA THR A 187 32.35 -23.98 6.48
C THR A 187 30.93 -23.56 6.96
N PRO A 188 29.82 -24.24 6.60
CA PRO A 188 29.41 -24.92 5.37
C PRO A 188 28.11 -24.31 4.74
N PRO A 189 27.67 -24.77 3.56
CA PRO A 189 26.48 -24.30 2.85
C PRO A 189 25.18 -24.96 3.33
N GLN A 190 24.07 -24.21 3.40
CA GLN A 190 22.71 -24.76 3.53
C GLN A 190 21.83 -24.23 2.38
N GLU A 191 21.64 -25.14 1.42
CA GLU A 191 20.49 -25.36 0.53
C GLU A 191 19.85 -24.17 -0.20
N LYS A 192 20.51 -23.82 -1.30
CA LYS A 192 19.89 -23.43 -2.56
C LYS A 192 19.28 -24.70 -3.19
N PRO A 193 18.03 -24.72 -3.70
CA PRO A 193 17.62 -25.77 -4.63
C PRO A 193 18.42 -25.58 -5.92
N ASP A 194 19.18 -26.60 -6.30
CA ASP A 194 20.16 -26.57 -7.37
C ASP A 194 19.56 -26.17 -8.72
N ALA A 195 20.28 -25.25 -9.36
CA ALA A 195 20.22 -24.99 -10.78
C ALA A 195 21.25 -25.89 -11.46
N SER A 196 20.80 -26.79 -12.32
CA SER A 196 21.60 -27.36 -13.40
C SER A 196 21.18 -26.69 -14.71
N ASP A 197 22.12 -25.94 -15.28
CA ASP A 197 22.26 -25.46 -16.66
C ASP A 197 21.02 -25.47 -17.58
N ASP A 198 20.38 -24.30 -17.74
CA ASP A 198 19.79 -23.82 -19.01
C ASP A 198 19.38 -22.31 -18.90
N PRO A 199 19.29 -21.56 -20.01
CA PRO A 199 19.24 -20.09 -20.01
C PRO A 199 17.83 -19.55 -19.81
N ALA A 200 17.54 -18.86 -18.69
CA ALA A 200 16.56 -17.76 -18.58
C ALA A 200 16.34 -17.33 -17.13
N SER A 201 17.03 -16.27 -16.69
CA SER A 201 16.67 -15.52 -15.49
C SER A 201 15.49 -14.58 -15.79
N LEU A 202 14.27 -14.96 -15.41
CA LEU A 202 13.10 -14.05 -15.36
C LEU A 202 12.38 -14.21 -14.00
N PRO A 203 12.57 -13.28 -13.04
CA PRO A 203 12.06 -13.44 -11.67
C PRO A 203 10.54 -13.18 -11.51
N PHE A 204 9.81 -12.93 -12.59
CA PHE A 204 8.35 -13.06 -12.63
C PHE A 204 7.96 -13.86 -13.87
N THR A 205 8.13 -15.17 -13.80
CA THR A 205 7.95 -16.04 -14.95
C THR A 205 6.51 -15.98 -15.44
N ALA A 206 6.30 -15.99 -16.75
CA ALA A 206 5.02 -16.20 -17.43
C ALA A 206 4.12 -17.28 -16.75
N LEU A 207 4.75 -18.31 -16.16
CA LEU A 207 4.11 -19.35 -15.37
C LEU A 207 3.36 -18.82 -14.11
N TRP A 208 3.93 -17.86 -13.37
CA TRP A 208 3.28 -17.27 -12.20
C TRP A 208 2.06 -16.45 -12.59
N ALA A 209 2.13 -15.67 -13.67
CA ALA A 209 0.98 -14.95 -14.20
C ALA A 209 -0.17 -15.90 -14.57
N LEU A 210 0.16 -17.05 -15.18
CA LEU A 210 -0.81 -18.10 -15.51
C LEU A 210 -1.42 -18.75 -14.26
N LEU A 211 -0.61 -19.06 -13.24
CA LEU A 211 -1.09 -19.65 -11.98
C LEU A 211 -2.00 -18.70 -11.20
N ILE A 212 -1.64 -17.41 -11.13
CA ILE A 212 -2.47 -16.39 -10.48
C ILE A 212 -3.79 -16.23 -11.24
N GLY A 213 -3.76 -16.24 -12.58
CA GLY A 213 -4.97 -16.25 -13.41
C GLY A 213 -5.88 -17.45 -13.11
N ILE A 214 -5.32 -18.65 -12.97
CA ILE A 214 -6.09 -19.84 -12.58
C ILE A 214 -6.71 -19.67 -11.18
N GLY A 215 -5.96 -19.16 -10.21
CA GLY A 215 -6.46 -18.90 -8.86
C GLY A 215 -7.64 -17.92 -8.85
N ILE A 216 -7.59 -16.91 -9.71
CA ILE A 216 -8.63 -15.88 -9.81
C ILE A 216 -9.88 -16.37 -10.53
N ALA A 217 -9.81 -17.41 -11.36
CA ALA A 217 -11.00 -18.02 -11.93
C ALA A 217 -11.98 -18.54 -10.86
N PHE A 218 -11.49 -18.82 -9.65
CA PHE A 218 -12.31 -19.22 -8.50
C PHE A 218 -12.84 -18.03 -7.68
N THR A 219 -12.62 -16.79 -8.14
CA THR A 219 -13.16 -15.61 -7.47
C THR A 219 -14.66 -15.46 -7.70
N PRO A 220 -15.37 -14.84 -6.73
CA PRO A 220 -16.81 -14.60 -6.79
C PRO A 220 -17.28 -13.82 -8.03
N CYS A 221 -16.40 -13.11 -8.74
CA CYS A 221 -16.77 -12.33 -9.93
C CYS A 221 -16.83 -13.15 -11.22
N VAL A 222 -16.05 -14.24 -11.33
CA VAL A 222 -15.99 -15.07 -12.56
C VAL A 222 -16.99 -16.23 -12.50
N LEU A 223 -17.25 -16.75 -11.31
CA LEU A 223 -18.19 -17.86 -11.09
C LEU A 223 -19.64 -17.60 -11.58
N PRO A 224 -20.22 -16.39 -11.48
CA PRO A 224 -21.54 -16.08 -12.02
C PRO A 224 -21.65 -16.14 -13.55
N MET A 225 -20.53 -16.14 -14.28
CA MET A 225 -20.51 -16.30 -15.74
C MET A 225 -20.61 -17.78 -16.16
N TYR A 226 -20.29 -18.71 -15.26
CA TYR A 226 -20.28 -20.14 -15.52
C TYR A 226 -21.66 -20.69 -15.96
N PRO A 227 -22.80 -20.31 -15.33
CA PRO A 227 -24.14 -20.67 -15.79
C PRO A 227 -24.49 -20.15 -17.19
N LEU A 228 -23.89 -19.04 -17.62
CA LEU A 228 -24.16 -18.41 -18.92
C LEU A 228 -23.53 -19.25 -20.05
N ILE A 229 -22.28 -19.68 -19.87
CA ILE A 229 -21.59 -20.61 -20.80
C ILE A 229 -22.29 -21.97 -20.78
N SER A 230 -22.62 -22.47 -19.60
CA SER A 230 -23.38 -23.71 -19.45
C SER A 230 -24.73 -23.64 -20.17
N GLY A 231 -25.47 -22.53 -20.06
CA GLY A 231 -26.75 -22.34 -20.73
C GLY A 231 -26.63 -22.24 -22.26
N ILE A 232 -25.57 -21.61 -22.77
CA ILE A 232 -25.33 -21.47 -24.22
C ILE A 232 -24.84 -22.79 -24.84
N VAL A 233 -24.01 -23.55 -24.13
CA VAL A 233 -23.39 -24.79 -24.63
C VAL A 233 -24.29 -26.02 -24.39
N LEU A 234 -25.04 -26.07 -23.29
CA LEU A 234 -25.91 -27.21 -22.94
C LEU A 234 -27.39 -26.97 -23.25
N GLY A 235 -27.82 -25.72 -23.49
CA GLY A 235 -29.23 -25.36 -23.73
C GLY A 235 -29.70 -25.39 -25.19
N GLY A 236 -28.83 -25.71 -26.15
CA GLY A 236 -29.21 -25.87 -27.55
C GLY A 236 -29.99 -27.18 -27.79
N LYS A 237 -31.05 -27.14 -28.61
CA LYS A 237 -31.87 -28.32 -28.97
C LYS A 237 -31.10 -29.46 -29.65
N GLN A 238 -29.89 -29.19 -30.16
CA GLN A 238 -28.99 -30.17 -30.75
C GLN A 238 -27.70 -30.25 -29.91
N ARG A 239 -27.27 -31.48 -29.59
CA ARG A 239 -26.00 -31.71 -28.89
C ARG A 239 -24.85 -31.16 -29.73
N LEU A 240 -24.18 -30.14 -29.22
CA LEU A 240 -22.95 -29.64 -29.82
C LEU A 240 -21.86 -30.72 -29.71
N SER A 241 -21.12 -30.95 -30.79
CA SER A 241 -19.89 -31.76 -30.76
C SER A 241 -18.89 -31.15 -29.78
N THR A 242 -18.17 -31.98 -29.02
CA THR A 242 -17.15 -31.56 -28.05
C THR A 242 -16.10 -30.61 -28.68
N ALA A 243 -15.77 -30.82 -29.96
CA ALA A 243 -14.86 -29.96 -30.72
C ALA A 243 -15.42 -28.55 -30.95
N ARG A 244 -16.72 -28.43 -31.19
CA ARG A 244 -17.40 -27.14 -31.39
C ARG A 244 -17.57 -26.39 -30.08
N ALA A 245 -17.86 -27.10 -28.98
CA ALA A 245 -17.90 -26.53 -27.65
C ALA A 245 -16.53 -25.97 -27.22
N LEU A 246 -15.44 -26.72 -27.48
CA LEU A 246 -14.07 -26.28 -27.21
C LEU A 246 -13.69 -25.05 -28.05
N LEU A 247 -14.03 -25.04 -29.34
CA LEU A 247 -13.77 -23.90 -30.22
C LEU A 247 -14.52 -22.64 -29.76
N LEU A 248 -15.79 -22.76 -29.35
CA LEU A 248 -16.56 -21.62 -28.83
C LEU A 248 -16.01 -21.11 -27.50
N ALA A 249 -15.62 -22.00 -26.59
CA ALA A 249 -14.98 -21.63 -25.33
C ALA A 249 -13.63 -20.94 -25.55
N PHE A 250 -12.83 -21.41 -26.51
CA PHE A 250 -11.57 -20.76 -26.89
C PHE A 250 -11.80 -19.34 -27.43
N ILE A 251 -12.78 -19.15 -28.32
CA ILE A 251 -13.13 -17.83 -28.87
C ILE A 251 -13.64 -16.88 -27.78
N TYR A 252 -14.42 -17.39 -26.82
CA TYR A 252 -14.85 -16.63 -25.64
C TYR A 252 -13.66 -16.14 -24.81
N VAL A 253 -12.74 -17.04 -24.46
CA VAL A 253 -11.52 -16.73 -23.71
C VAL A 253 -10.65 -15.73 -24.48
N GLN A 254 -10.60 -15.85 -25.80
CA GLN A 254 -9.83 -14.93 -26.62
C GLN A 254 -10.40 -13.50 -26.60
N GLY A 255 -11.72 -13.36 -26.55
CA GLY A 255 -12.38 -12.06 -26.36
C GLY A 255 -12.00 -11.42 -25.02
N MET A 256 -12.02 -12.19 -23.93
CA MET A 256 -11.57 -11.70 -22.60
C MET A 256 -10.08 -11.37 -22.57
N ALA A 257 -9.23 -12.20 -23.16
CA ALA A 257 -7.78 -12.00 -23.15
C ALA A 257 -7.38 -10.73 -23.91
N LEU A 258 -8.01 -10.46 -25.06
CA LEU A 258 -7.75 -9.24 -25.81
C LEU A 258 -8.24 -7.99 -25.07
N THR A 259 -9.41 -8.03 -24.42
CA THR A 259 -9.88 -6.87 -23.65
C THR A 259 -9.02 -6.58 -22.44
N TYR A 260 -8.59 -7.59 -21.69
CA TYR A 260 -7.68 -7.39 -20.57
C TYR A 260 -6.31 -6.88 -21.00
N THR A 261 -5.77 -7.43 -22.08
CA THR A 261 -4.47 -6.99 -22.62
C THR A 261 -4.57 -5.55 -23.10
N ALA A 262 -5.64 -5.20 -23.83
CA ALA A 262 -5.86 -3.84 -24.31
C ALA A 262 -6.04 -2.85 -23.15
N LEU A 263 -6.89 -3.17 -22.17
CA LEU A 263 -7.13 -2.30 -21.02
C LEU A 263 -5.85 -2.12 -20.19
N GLY A 264 -5.10 -3.20 -19.96
CA GLY A 264 -3.84 -3.12 -19.22
C GLY A 264 -2.74 -2.39 -19.97
N LEU A 265 -2.65 -2.49 -21.30
CA LEU A 265 -1.74 -1.66 -22.10
C LEU A 265 -2.11 -0.18 -22.03
N VAL A 266 -3.40 0.15 -22.07
CA VAL A 266 -3.88 1.54 -21.93
C VAL A 266 -3.55 2.09 -20.54
N VAL A 267 -3.79 1.31 -19.48
CA VAL A 267 -3.47 1.72 -18.11
C VAL A 267 -1.95 1.82 -17.90
N ALA A 268 -1.16 0.89 -18.45
CA ALA A 268 0.30 0.94 -18.40
C ALA A 268 0.85 2.19 -19.11
N ALA A 269 0.30 2.54 -20.28
CA ALA A 269 0.69 3.73 -21.02
C ALA A 269 0.30 5.03 -20.31
N ALA A 270 -0.75 5.00 -19.49
CA ALA A 270 -1.25 6.18 -18.80
C ALA A 270 -0.71 6.38 -17.37
N GLY A 271 0.09 5.42 -16.87
CA GLY A 271 0.88 5.54 -15.65
C GLY A 271 0.09 5.58 -14.33
N LEU A 272 0.78 5.95 -13.25
CA LEU A 272 0.24 5.98 -11.88
C LEU A 272 -0.96 6.93 -11.69
N GLN A 273 -1.18 7.86 -12.63
CA GLN A 273 -2.30 8.81 -12.62
C GLN A 273 -3.66 8.11 -12.71
N PHE A 274 -3.77 7.01 -13.46
CA PHE A 274 -5.02 6.24 -13.54
C PHE A 274 -5.33 5.50 -12.24
N GLN A 275 -4.31 5.07 -11.51
CA GLN A 275 -4.49 4.42 -10.21
C GLN A 275 -4.96 5.42 -9.15
N ALA A 276 -4.47 6.66 -9.19
CA ALA A 276 -4.97 7.75 -8.35
C ALA A 276 -6.43 8.12 -8.69
N ALA A 277 -6.80 8.14 -9.98
CA ALA A 277 -8.17 8.41 -10.40
C ALA A 277 -9.18 7.34 -9.94
N LEU A 278 -8.79 6.06 -9.93
CA LEU A 278 -9.63 4.96 -9.43
C LEU A 278 -9.82 4.97 -7.91
N GLN A 279 -8.94 5.66 -7.18
CA GLN A 279 -9.06 5.86 -5.73
C GLN A 279 -9.95 7.05 -5.36
N HIS A 280 -10.47 7.80 -6.35
CA HIS A 280 -11.36 8.92 -6.07
C HIS A 280 -12.67 8.43 -5.40
N PRO A 281 -13.14 9.08 -4.32
CA PRO A 281 -14.28 8.60 -3.52
C PRO A 281 -15.55 8.37 -4.36
N TYR A 282 -15.86 9.26 -5.30
CA TYR A 282 -17.01 9.08 -6.20
C TYR A 282 -16.94 7.82 -7.08
N VAL A 283 -15.75 7.44 -7.56
CA VAL A 283 -15.57 6.23 -8.38
C VAL A 283 -15.77 4.97 -7.53
N LEU A 284 -15.21 4.95 -6.32
CA LEU A 284 -15.38 3.86 -5.37
C LEU A 284 -16.85 3.70 -4.94
N ILE A 285 -17.57 4.81 -4.72
CA ILE A 285 -19.01 4.78 -4.44
C ILE A 285 -19.78 4.22 -5.63
N GLY A 286 -19.50 4.69 -6.85
CA GLY A 286 -20.16 4.21 -8.06
C GLY A 286 -19.94 2.70 -8.27
N LEU A 287 -18.71 2.23 -8.11
CA LEU A 287 -18.37 0.81 -8.21
C LEU A 287 -19.06 -0.02 -7.11
N SER A 288 -19.13 0.52 -5.89
CA SER A 288 -19.81 -0.14 -4.77
C SER A 288 -21.31 -0.32 -5.04
N VAL A 289 -21.97 0.71 -5.58
CA VAL A 289 -23.39 0.64 -5.98
C VAL A 289 -23.61 -0.45 -7.02
N VAL A 290 -22.74 -0.55 -8.03
CA VAL A 290 -22.83 -1.59 -9.07
C VAL A 290 -22.71 -2.99 -8.46
N PHE A 291 -21.75 -3.23 -7.55
CA PHE A 291 -21.61 -4.52 -6.87
C PHE A 291 -22.80 -4.87 -5.97
N ILE A 292 -23.35 -3.89 -5.26
CA ILE A 292 -24.57 -4.09 -4.45
C ILE A 292 -25.75 -4.49 -5.35
N LEU A 293 -25.96 -3.81 -6.48
CA LEU A 293 -27.00 -4.16 -7.44
C LEU A 293 -26.83 -5.58 -8.01
N LEU A 294 -25.59 -5.98 -8.30
CA LEU A 294 -25.30 -7.34 -8.77
C LEU A 294 -25.58 -8.38 -7.69
N ALA A 295 -25.20 -8.12 -6.43
CA ALA A 295 -25.50 -9.00 -5.32
C ALA A 295 -27.02 -9.15 -5.09
N LEU A 296 -27.78 -8.05 -5.16
CA LEU A 296 -29.25 -8.06 -5.08
C LEU A 296 -29.90 -8.92 -6.17
N SER A 297 -29.36 -8.89 -7.39
CA SER A 297 -29.77 -9.78 -8.50
C SER A 297 -29.48 -11.26 -8.20
N MET A 298 -28.36 -11.55 -7.52
CA MET A 298 -28.05 -12.91 -7.07
C MET A 298 -28.98 -13.38 -5.95
N PHE A 299 -29.38 -12.52 -5.02
CA PHE A 299 -30.42 -12.85 -4.03
C PHE A 299 -31.82 -13.02 -4.62
N GLY A 300 -32.02 -12.61 -5.87
CA GLY A 300 -33.29 -12.79 -6.57
C GLY A 300 -34.36 -11.74 -6.23
N LEU A 301 -33.98 -10.64 -5.58
CA LEU A 301 -34.89 -9.50 -5.34
C LEU A 301 -35.36 -8.88 -6.66
N PHE A 302 -34.47 -8.82 -7.65
CA PHE A 302 -34.79 -8.36 -9.01
C PHE A 302 -34.07 -9.25 -10.02
N THR A 303 -34.80 -9.84 -10.95
CA THR A 303 -34.20 -10.39 -12.16
C THR A 303 -34.11 -9.25 -13.17
N LEU A 304 -32.92 -8.91 -13.67
CA LEU A 304 -32.79 -8.04 -14.85
C LEU A 304 -33.35 -8.78 -16.08
N GLN A 305 -34.66 -8.90 -16.15
CA GLN A 305 -35.35 -9.37 -17.34
C GLN A 305 -35.57 -8.15 -18.22
N LEU A 306 -34.95 -8.17 -19.40
CA LEU A 306 -35.24 -7.22 -20.47
C LEU A 306 -36.75 -7.21 -20.73
N PRO A 307 -37.36 -6.04 -21.04
CA PRO A 307 -38.78 -5.95 -21.36
C PRO A 307 -39.16 -7.02 -22.39
N SER A 308 -40.29 -7.70 -22.19
CA SER A 308 -40.71 -8.85 -23.01
C SER A 308 -40.71 -8.54 -24.52
N ALA A 309 -40.97 -7.30 -24.92
CA ALA A 309 -40.88 -6.84 -26.31
C ALA A 309 -39.44 -6.90 -26.87
N VAL A 310 -38.45 -6.46 -26.09
CA VAL A 310 -37.03 -6.48 -26.45
C VAL A 310 -36.49 -7.91 -26.41
N GLN A 311 -36.89 -8.68 -25.39
CA GLN A 311 -36.56 -10.10 -25.27
C GLN A 311 -37.09 -10.88 -26.47
N THR A 312 -38.35 -10.67 -26.87
CA THR A 312 -38.96 -11.34 -28.03
C THR A 312 -38.27 -10.97 -29.34
N ARG A 313 -37.96 -9.67 -29.55
CA ARG A 313 -37.20 -9.20 -30.73
C ARG A 313 -35.79 -9.81 -30.78
N LEU A 314 -35.08 -9.82 -29.65
CA LEU A 314 -33.76 -10.45 -29.57
C LEU A 314 -33.84 -11.94 -29.77
N THR A 315 -34.84 -12.64 -29.23
CA THR A 315 -35.00 -14.09 -29.47
C THR A 315 -35.37 -14.40 -30.92
N LEU A 316 -36.12 -13.54 -31.62
CA LEU A 316 -36.40 -13.71 -33.05
C LEU A 316 -35.16 -13.42 -33.91
N MET A 317 -34.37 -12.40 -33.57
CA MET A 317 -33.06 -12.14 -34.20
C MET A 317 -32.03 -13.22 -33.87
N SER A 318 -32.06 -13.77 -32.65
CA SER A 318 -31.19 -14.84 -32.18
C SER A 318 -31.64 -16.22 -32.65
N ASN A 319 -32.90 -16.42 -33.03
CA ASN A 319 -33.31 -17.64 -33.75
C ASN A 319 -32.86 -17.60 -35.21
N LYS A 320 -32.74 -16.40 -35.81
CA LYS A 320 -32.11 -16.23 -37.13
C LYS A 320 -30.59 -16.41 -37.08
N ARG A 321 -29.92 -16.13 -35.95
CA ARG A 321 -28.50 -16.42 -35.71
C ARG A 321 -28.35 -17.58 -34.72
N GLN A 322 -28.27 -18.82 -35.21
CA GLN A 322 -28.07 -20.03 -34.39
C GLN A 322 -27.14 -19.77 -33.18
N GLY A 323 -27.63 -20.09 -31.98
CA GLY A 323 -26.86 -19.97 -30.73
C GLY A 323 -25.47 -20.60 -30.89
N GLY A 324 -24.42 -19.86 -30.57
CA GLY A 324 -23.03 -20.26 -30.83
C GLY A 324 -22.42 -19.66 -32.10
N SER A 325 -22.87 -18.49 -32.58
CA SER A 325 -22.12 -17.75 -33.61
C SER A 325 -20.77 -17.27 -33.04
N PRO A 326 -19.62 -17.56 -33.68
CA PRO A 326 -18.29 -17.21 -33.16
C PRO A 326 -18.13 -15.74 -32.76
N GLY A 327 -18.64 -14.81 -33.57
CA GLY A 327 -18.56 -13.38 -33.29
C GLY A 327 -19.41 -12.92 -32.09
N GLY A 328 -20.57 -13.55 -31.87
CA GLY A 328 -21.40 -13.25 -30.69
C GLY A 328 -20.76 -13.74 -29.39
N VAL A 329 -20.11 -14.90 -29.43
CA VAL A 329 -19.39 -15.47 -28.29
C VAL A 329 -18.13 -14.65 -27.95
N PHE A 330 -17.40 -14.19 -28.96
CA PHE A 330 -16.28 -13.26 -28.79
C PHE A 330 -16.71 -11.94 -28.11
N ALA A 331 -17.78 -11.31 -28.60
CA ALA A 331 -18.28 -10.06 -28.04
C ALA A 331 -18.79 -10.22 -26.60
N MET A 332 -19.45 -11.34 -26.29
CA MET A 332 -19.86 -11.66 -24.92
C MET A 332 -18.64 -11.88 -24.00
N GLY A 333 -17.56 -12.48 -24.51
CA GLY A 333 -16.29 -12.56 -23.80
C GLY A 333 -15.69 -11.18 -23.52
N ALA A 334 -15.65 -10.31 -24.53
CA ALA A 334 -15.12 -8.95 -24.36
C ALA A 334 -15.85 -8.15 -23.27
N ILE A 335 -17.19 -8.18 -23.27
CA ILE A 335 -18.03 -7.51 -22.26
C ILE A 335 -17.81 -8.12 -20.87
N ALA A 336 -17.74 -9.45 -20.77
CA ALA A 336 -17.46 -10.13 -19.52
C ALA A 336 -16.11 -9.74 -18.91
N GLY A 337 -15.06 -9.63 -19.73
CA GLY A 337 -13.74 -9.18 -19.29
C GLY A 337 -13.76 -7.74 -18.75
N LEU A 338 -14.54 -6.84 -19.38
CA LEU A 338 -14.69 -5.46 -18.91
C LEU A 338 -15.38 -5.39 -17.54
N ILE A 339 -16.41 -6.21 -17.33
CA ILE A 339 -17.16 -6.30 -16.07
C ILE A 339 -16.31 -6.93 -14.96
N CYS A 340 -15.45 -7.90 -15.28
CA CYS A 340 -14.60 -8.58 -14.30
C CYS A 340 -13.36 -7.74 -13.90
N SER A 341 -13.03 -6.70 -14.66
CA SER A 341 -11.85 -5.85 -14.42
C SER A 341 -11.71 -5.26 -13.01
N PRO A 342 -12.78 -4.79 -12.33
CA PRO A 342 -12.64 -4.22 -11.00
C PRO A 342 -12.20 -5.25 -9.96
N CYS A 343 -12.56 -6.53 -10.15
CA CYS A 343 -12.21 -7.63 -9.25
C CYS A 343 -10.76 -8.12 -9.43
N THR A 344 -10.17 -7.85 -10.59
CA THR A 344 -8.80 -8.25 -10.93
C THR A 344 -7.79 -7.13 -10.70
N THR A 345 -8.21 -6.00 -10.11
CA THR A 345 -7.37 -4.80 -9.99
C THR A 345 -6.08 -5.06 -9.20
N ALA A 346 -6.13 -5.72 -8.04
CA ALA A 346 -4.94 -5.94 -7.22
C ALA A 346 -3.86 -6.82 -7.92
N PRO A 347 -4.21 -7.98 -8.50
CA PRO A 347 -3.29 -8.76 -9.34
C PRO A 347 -2.79 -8.00 -10.56
N LEU A 348 -3.67 -7.25 -11.25
CA LEU A 348 -3.28 -6.43 -12.38
C LEU A 348 -2.30 -5.32 -11.97
N SER A 349 -2.49 -4.65 -10.82
CA SER A 349 -1.56 -3.64 -10.31
C SER A 349 -0.16 -4.21 -10.08
N ALA A 350 -0.05 -5.44 -9.57
CA ALA A 350 1.26 -6.10 -9.42
C ALA A 350 1.95 -6.38 -10.77
N ILE A 351 1.18 -6.85 -11.77
CA ILE A 351 1.70 -7.08 -13.12
C ILE A 351 2.08 -5.73 -13.78
N LEU A 352 1.26 -4.69 -13.61
CA LEU A 352 1.54 -3.35 -14.13
C LEU A 352 2.79 -2.74 -13.50
N LEU A 353 3.02 -2.95 -12.19
CA LEU A 353 4.26 -2.54 -11.52
C LEU A 353 5.48 -3.29 -12.07
N TYR A 354 5.36 -4.58 -12.36
CA TYR A 354 6.41 -5.35 -13.03
C TYR A 354 6.70 -4.81 -14.44
N ILE A 355 5.66 -4.48 -15.22
CA ILE A 355 5.81 -3.88 -16.55
C ILE A 355 6.53 -2.53 -16.45
N ALA A 356 6.13 -1.68 -15.51
CA ALA A 356 6.75 -0.38 -15.26
C ALA A 356 8.24 -0.52 -14.92
N GLN A 357 8.63 -1.52 -14.12
CA GLN A 357 10.03 -1.80 -13.80
C GLN A 357 10.81 -2.39 -14.98
N SER A 358 10.18 -3.24 -15.81
CA SER A 358 10.84 -3.92 -16.92
C SER A 358 11.03 -3.07 -18.17
N GLY A 359 10.26 -2.00 -18.33
CA GLY A 359 10.31 -1.09 -19.49
C GLY A 359 9.90 -1.71 -20.84
N ASN A 360 9.52 -2.99 -20.88
CA ASN A 360 9.21 -3.70 -22.12
C ASN A 360 7.70 -3.95 -22.26
N LEU A 361 7.04 -3.12 -23.07
CA LEU A 361 5.59 -3.17 -23.29
C LEU A 361 5.11 -4.47 -23.95
N TRP A 362 5.93 -5.09 -24.81
CA TRP A 362 5.60 -6.36 -25.47
C TRP A 362 5.60 -7.52 -24.48
N LEU A 363 6.62 -7.58 -23.62
CA LEU A 363 6.72 -8.60 -22.58
C LEU A 363 5.58 -8.43 -21.55
N GLY A 364 5.26 -7.19 -21.20
CA GLY A 364 4.11 -6.85 -20.37
C GLY A 364 2.77 -7.27 -20.96
N GLY A 365 2.50 -6.91 -22.22
CA GLY A 365 1.30 -7.34 -22.93
C GLY A 365 1.18 -8.88 -22.99
N GLY A 366 2.29 -9.57 -23.25
CA GLY A 366 2.35 -11.04 -23.23
C GLY A 366 1.99 -11.64 -21.87
N THR A 367 2.48 -11.06 -20.77
CA THR A 367 2.14 -11.54 -19.41
C THR A 367 0.67 -11.31 -19.05
N LEU A 368 0.07 -10.17 -19.42
CA LEU A 368 -1.36 -9.93 -19.22
C LEU A 368 -2.23 -10.87 -20.04
N TYR A 369 -1.83 -11.11 -21.28
CA TYR A 369 -2.52 -12.05 -22.15
C TYR A 369 -2.50 -13.46 -21.57
N LEU A 370 -1.34 -13.90 -21.07
CA LEU A 370 -1.18 -15.23 -20.47
C LEU A 370 -1.93 -15.37 -19.14
N TYR A 371 -1.96 -14.30 -18.34
CA TYR A 371 -2.80 -14.20 -17.14
C TYR A 371 -4.28 -14.38 -17.48
N ALA A 372 -4.78 -13.71 -18.53
CA ALA A 372 -6.15 -13.84 -18.97
C ALA A 372 -6.47 -15.24 -19.56
N LEU A 373 -5.51 -15.87 -20.25
CA LEU A 373 -5.62 -17.28 -20.63
C LEU A 373 -5.69 -18.21 -19.41
N GLY A 374 -4.93 -17.91 -18.35
CA GLY A 374 -4.99 -18.63 -17.06
C GLY A 374 -6.40 -18.63 -16.46
N MET A 375 -7.09 -17.48 -16.45
CA MET A 375 -8.50 -17.40 -16.00
C MET A 375 -9.46 -18.18 -16.92
N GLY A 376 -9.16 -18.23 -18.22
CA GLY A 376 -9.98 -18.94 -19.21
C GLY A 376 -9.83 -20.46 -19.19
N LEU A 377 -8.70 -20.99 -18.72
CA LEU A 377 -8.40 -22.42 -18.73
C LEU A 377 -9.39 -23.24 -17.88
N PRO A 378 -9.74 -22.85 -16.64
CA PRO A 378 -10.80 -23.51 -15.88
C PRO A 378 -12.15 -23.43 -16.58
N LEU A 379 -12.50 -22.31 -17.22
CA LEU A 379 -13.77 -22.19 -17.93
C LEU A 379 -13.86 -23.16 -19.11
N ILE A 380 -12.79 -23.31 -19.90
CA ILE A 380 -12.71 -24.29 -20.99
C ILE A 380 -12.85 -25.70 -20.42
N LEU A 381 -12.12 -26.02 -19.35
CA LEU A 381 -12.15 -27.32 -18.69
C LEU A 381 -13.56 -27.69 -18.25
N VAL A 382 -14.24 -26.80 -17.51
CA VAL A 382 -15.59 -27.09 -17.02
C VAL A 382 -16.64 -27.03 -18.16
N THR A 383 -16.36 -26.38 -19.29
CA THR A 383 -17.23 -26.46 -20.48
C THR A 383 -17.14 -27.83 -21.17
N VAL A 384 -15.93 -28.42 -21.24
CA VAL A 384 -15.69 -29.74 -21.85
C VAL A 384 -16.10 -30.88 -20.92
N PHE A 385 -15.79 -30.78 -19.62
CA PHE A 385 -16.03 -31.83 -18.62
C PHE A 385 -17.29 -31.61 -17.78
N GLY A 386 -17.98 -30.47 -17.92
CA GLY A 386 -19.12 -30.09 -17.08
C GLY A 386 -20.26 -31.10 -17.07
N ASN A 387 -20.49 -31.79 -18.19
CA ASN A 387 -21.52 -32.83 -18.27
C ASN A 387 -21.23 -34.07 -17.40
N ARG A 388 -19.97 -34.28 -16.99
CA ARG A 388 -19.55 -35.39 -16.12
C ARG A 388 -19.29 -34.94 -14.68
N LEU A 389 -18.86 -33.69 -14.49
CA LEU A 389 -18.45 -33.15 -13.19
C LEU A 389 -19.57 -32.43 -12.44
N LEU A 390 -20.54 -31.83 -13.13
CA LEU A 390 -21.58 -31.05 -12.49
C LEU A 390 -22.82 -31.89 -12.16
N PRO A 391 -23.31 -31.85 -10.90
CA PRO A 391 -24.61 -32.41 -10.58
C PRO A 391 -25.72 -31.62 -11.31
N LYS A 392 -26.82 -32.30 -11.62
CA LYS A 392 -28.01 -31.66 -12.21
C LYS A 392 -28.42 -30.45 -11.34
N SER A 393 -28.80 -29.35 -11.99
CA SER A 393 -29.28 -28.13 -11.33
C SER A 393 -30.48 -28.43 -10.43
N GLY A 394 -30.22 -28.64 -9.15
CA GLY A 394 -31.21 -28.91 -8.11
C GLY A 394 -31.36 -27.75 -7.12
N PRO A 395 -32.11 -27.94 -6.01
CA PRO A 395 -32.33 -26.92 -4.97
C PRO A 395 -31.03 -26.35 -4.38
N TRP A 396 -29.96 -27.13 -4.39
CA TRP A 396 -28.62 -26.71 -3.95
C TRP A 396 -28.07 -25.50 -4.72
N MET A 397 -28.42 -25.33 -6.00
CA MET A 397 -27.95 -24.20 -6.82
C MET A 397 -28.44 -22.85 -6.28
N GLY A 398 -29.64 -22.82 -5.66
CA GLY A 398 -30.16 -21.63 -5.00
C GLY A 398 -29.30 -21.22 -3.81
N HIS A 399 -28.88 -22.19 -2.99
CA HIS A 399 -28.00 -21.93 -1.85
C HIS A 399 -26.62 -21.42 -2.29
N VAL A 400 -26.06 -22.01 -3.34
CA VAL A 400 -24.77 -21.57 -3.91
C VAL A 400 -24.87 -20.13 -4.43
N LYS A 401 -25.96 -19.78 -5.13
CA LYS A 401 -26.20 -18.42 -5.64
C LYS A 401 -26.26 -17.39 -4.51
N SER A 402 -26.99 -17.69 -3.43
CA SER A 402 -27.09 -16.82 -2.27
C SER A 402 -25.76 -16.69 -1.53
N ALA A 403 -24.99 -17.79 -1.38
CA ALA A 403 -23.66 -17.75 -0.76
C ALA A 403 -22.70 -16.82 -1.53
N PHE A 404 -22.64 -16.93 -2.86
CA PHE A 404 -21.83 -16.03 -3.68
C PHE A 404 -22.29 -14.56 -3.62
N GLY A 405 -23.59 -14.31 -3.46
CA GLY A 405 -24.11 -12.96 -3.23
C GLY A 405 -23.49 -12.28 -2.00
N PHE A 406 -23.32 -13.00 -0.89
CA PHE A 406 -22.65 -12.46 0.31
C PHE A 406 -21.16 -12.19 0.09
N VAL A 407 -20.47 -13.04 -0.66
CA VAL A 407 -19.05 -12.81 -0.99
C VAL A 407 -18.90 -11.57 -1.89
N ILE A 408 -19.81 -11.36 -2.86
CA ILE A 408 -19.81 -10.16 -3.70
C ILE A 408 -20.06 -8.90 -2.84
N LEU A 409 -20.91 -8.97 -1.81
CA LEU A 409 -21.13 -7.86 -0.87
C LEU A 409 -19.93 -7.51 0.01
N ALA A 410 -18.94 -8.40 0.17
CA ALA A 410 -17.73 -8.09 0.91
C ALA A 410 -16.88 -7.01 0.19
N LEU A 411 -16.88 -7.00 -1.14
CA LEU A 411 -16.12 -6.03 -1.94
C LEU A 411 -16.58 -4.57 -1.75
N PRO A 412 -17.87 -4.21 -1.87
CA PRO A 412 -18.34 -2.85 -1.60
C PRO A 412 -18.16 -2.44 -0.14
N VAL A 413 -18.27 -3.38 0.82
CA VAL A 413 -17.96 -3.08 2.23
C VAL A 413 -16.49 -2.69 2.40
N PHE A 414 -15.57 -3.44 1.80
CA PHE A 414 -14.14 -3.13 1.79
C PHE A 414 -13.82 -1.79 1.08
N LEU A 415 -14.49 -1.50 -0.03
CA LEU A 415 -14.33 -0.23 -0.76
C LEU A 415 -14.85 0.98 0.05
N LEU A 416 -15.99 0.82 0.74
CA LEU A 416 -16.59 1.86 1.58
C LEU A 416 -15.82 2.10 2.88
N GLU A 417 -15.22 1.06 3.45
CA GLU A 417 -14.36 1.15 4.65
C GLU A 417 -13.23 2.17 4.47
N ARG A 418 -12.61 2.21 3.28
CA ARG A 418 -11.58 3.21 2.95
C ARG A 418 -12.08 4.65 2.91
N ILE A 419 -13.39 4.88 2.72
CA ILE A 419 -13.99 6.22 2.65
C ILE A 419 -14.54 6.67 4.01
N VAL A 420 -15.21 5.77 4.73
CA VAL A 420 -15.98 6.12 5.93
C VAL A 420 -15.15 5.93 7.22
N GLY A 421 -13.97 5.29 7.10
CA GLY A 421 -13.02 5.08 8.19
C GLY A 421 -13.30 3.82 9.01
N GLU A 422 -12.33 3.48 9.87
CA GLU A 422 -12.30 2.28 10.71
C GLU A 422 -13.58 2.01 11.55
N PRO A 423 -14.21 3.01 12.21
CA PRO A 423 -15.37 2.73 13.07
C PRO A 423 -16.63 2.30 12.30
N TRP A 424 -16.81 2.76 11.06
CA TRP A 424 -17.94 2.34 10.22
C TRP A 424 -17.61 1.09 9.39
N GLY A 425 -16.34 0.88 9.03
CA GLY A 425 -15.88 -0.35 8.38
C GLY A 425 -16.21 -1.60 9.21
N LEU A 426 -15.83 -1.59 10.49
CA LEU A 426 -16.14 -2.68 11.43
C LEU A 426 -17.64 -2.98 11.54
N ARG A 427 -18.49 -1.94 11.50
CA ARG A 427 -19.96 -2.11 11.58
C ARG A 427 -20.54 -2.72 10.31
N LEU A 428 -20.05 -2.32 9.13
CA LEU A 428 -20.49 -2.88 7.85
C LEU A 428 -20.07 -4.35 7.70
N TRP A 429 -18.84 -4.69 8.11
CA TRP A 429 -18.37 -6.08 8.19
C TRP A 429 -19.17 -6.92 9.18
N SER A 430 -19.46 -6.35 10.35
CA SER A 430 -20.32 -6.97 11.36
C SER A 430 -21.72 -7.25 10.82
N LEU A 431 -22.33 -6.29 10.11
CA LEU A 431 -23.66 -6.43 9.51
C LEU A 431 -23.68 -7.52 8.43
N LEU A 432 -22.66 -7.53 7.55
CA LEU A 432 -22.51 -8.55 6.52
C LEU A 432 -22.30 -9.95 7.14
N GLY A 433 -21.44 -10.06 8.15
CA GLY A 433 -21.16 -11.31 8.86
C GLY A 433 -22.41 -11.87 9.54
N VAL A 434 -23.17 -11.04 10.25
CA VAL A 434 -24.44 -11.45 10.87
C VAL A 434 -25.45 -11.91 9.82
N ALA A 435 -25.59 -11.18 8.71
CA ALA A 435 -26.49 -11.56 7.63
C ALA A 435 -26.11 -12.92 7.00
N PHE A 436 -24.82 -13.15 6.76
CA PHE A 436 -24.30 -14.41 6.22
C PHE A 436 -24.51 -15.58 7.19
N PHE A 437 -24.09 -15.43 8.45
CA PHE A 437 -24.19 -16.50 9.44
C PHE A 437 -25.65 -16.80 9.82
N SER A 438 -26.53 -15.80 9.84
CA SER A 438 -27.97 -16.00 10.03
C SER A 438 -28.60 -16.76 8.87
N TRP A 439 -28.29 -16.39 7.62
CA TRP A 439 -28.75 -17.13 6.45
C TRP A 439 -28.21 -18.57 6.42
N ALA A 440 -26.93 -18.75 6.72
CA ALA A 440 -26.30 -20.07 6.78
C ALA A 440 -26.90 -20.93 7.90
N PHE A 441 -27.23 -20.35 9.06
CA PHE A 441 -27.95 -21.02 10.13
C PHE A 441 -29.35 -21.46 9.69
N ILE A 442 -30.14 -20.56 9.09
CA ILE A 442 -31.51 -20.85 8.61
C ILE A 442 -31.52 -21.97 7.55
N THR A 443 -30.57 -21.94 6.61
CA THR A 443 -30.45 -22.99 5.59
C THR A 443 -30.06 -24.34 6.19
N LEU A 444 -29.29 -24.35 7.28
CA LEU A 444 -28.92 -25.57 8.01
C LEU A 444 -30.04 -26.13 8.88
N LEU A 445 -31.06 -25.35 9.26
CA LEU A 445 -32.19 -25.82 10.09
C LEU A 445 -33.03 -26.90 9.38
N GLY A 446 -33.04 -26.93 8.04
CA GLY A 446 -33.77 -27.93 7.26
C GLY A 446 -33.12 -29.32 7.20
N ALA A 447 -31.91 -29.50 7.75
CA ALA A 447 -31.15 -30.74 7.67
C ALA A 447 -31.23 -31.55 8.98
N THR A 448 -31.58 -32.84 8.90
CA THR A 448 -31.86 -33.70 10.06
C THR A 448 -30.66 -34.49 10.60
N ARG A 449 -29.45 -34.32 10.05
CA ARG A 449 -28.26 -35.11 10.44
C ARG A 449 -27.59 -34.55 11.72
N PRO A 450 -27.15 -35.41 12.66
CA PRO A 450 -26.65 -35.00 13.98
C PRO A 450 -25.36 -34.17 13.94
N TRP A 451 -24.41 -34.45 13.03
CA TRP A 451 -23.20 -33.63 12.85
C TRP A 451 -23.54 -32.17 12.50
N LEU A 452 -24.62 -31.93 11.72
CA LEU A 452 -25.00 -30.57 11.34
C LEU A 452 -25.49 -29.73 12.52
N ARG A 453 -25.88 -30.35 13.66
CA ARG A 453 -26.20 -29.59 14.88
C ARG A 453 -24.98 -28.92 15.49
N ILE A 454 -23.80 -29.53 15.37
CA ILE A 454 -22.54 -28.92 15.80
C ILE A 454 -22.22 -27.71 14.92
N ALA A 455 -22.42 -27.83 13.61
CA ALA A 455 -22.27 -26.72 12.66
C ALA A 455 -23.29 -25.58 12.91
N GLN A 456 -24.53 -25.89 13.31
CA GLN A 456 -25.53 -24.90 13.70
C GLN A 456 -25.10 -24.10 14.95
N ILE A 457 -24.60 -24.79 15.99
CA ILE A 457 -24.09 -24.14 17.21
C ILE A 457 -22.89 -23.26 16.90
N MET A 458 -21.97 -23.74 16.04
CA MET A 458 -20.81 -22.96 15.60
C MET A 458 -21.24 -21.71 14.80
N MET A 459 -22.19 -21.84 13.87
CA MET A 459 -22.73 -20.70 13.10
C MET A 459 -23.42 -19.67 13.97
N PHE A 460 -24.21 -20.11 14.95
CA PHE A 460 -24.88 -19.21 15.89
C PHE A 460 -23.87 -18.49 16.80
N GLY A 461 -22.84 -19.20 17.27
CA GLY A 461 -21.71 -18.61 17.98
C GLY A 461 -20.97 -17.57 17.12
N ALA A 462 -20.69 -17.89 15.86
CA ALA A 462 -20.07 -16.96 14.91
C ALA A 462 -20.94 -15.72 14.65
N ALA A 463 -22.26 -15.88 14.50
CA ALA A 463 -23.19 -14.76 14.36
C ALA A 463 -23.17 -13.84 15.59
N LEU A 464 -23.11 -14.40 16.81
CA LEU A 464 -23.02 -13.64 18.06
C LEU A 464 -21.69 -12.90 18.20
N VAL A 465 -20.57 -13.54 17.81
CA VAL A 465 -19.25 -12.89 17.80
C VAL A 465 -19.23 -11.76 16.77
N SER A 466 -19.73 -12.01 15.57
CA SER A 466 -19.83 -10.99 14.52
C SER A 466 -20.77 -9.85 14.89
N ALA A 467 -21.76 -10.05 15.77
CA ALA A 467 -22.68 -9.00 16.21
C ALA A 467 -22.09 -8.06 17.28
N ARG A 468 -20.94 -8.38 17.90
CA ARG A 468 -20.34 -7.58 18.98
C ARG A 468 -20.15 -6.10 18.62
N PRO A 469 -19.54 -5.73 17.48
CA PRO A 469 -19.36 -4.31 17.12
C PRO A 469 -20.68 -3.55 16.94
N LEU A 470 -21.74 -4.23 16.49
CA LEU A 470 -23.09 -3.68 16.37
C LEU A 470 -23.78 -3.55 17.73
N GLN A 471 -23.58 -4.51 18.63
CA GLN A 471 -24.11 -4.48 20.00
C GLN A 471 -23.47 -3.36 20.83
N ASP A 472 -22.15 -3.22 20.74
CA ASP A 472 -21.39 -2.16 21.42
C ASP A 472 -21.81 -0.76 20.94
N TRP A 473 -22.24 -0.64 19.67
CA TRP A 473 -22.79 0.60 19.14
C TRP A 473 -24.24 0.85 19.57
N ALA A 474 -25.10 -0.17 19.53
CA ALA A 474 -26.54 -0.02 19.78
C ALA A 474 -26.90 0.08 21.27
N PHE A 475 -26.16 -0.62 22.13
CA PHE A 475 -26.43 -0.69 23.58
C PHE A 475 -25.38 0.03 24.43
N GLY A 476 -24.33 0.57 23.79
CA GLY A 476 -23.13 1.02 24.48
C GLY A 476 -22.33 -0.19 24.97
N ALA A 477 -21.01 -0.19 24.77
CA ALA A 477 -20.17 -1.22 25.35
C ALA A 477 -20.38 -1.24 26.88
N PRO A 478 -20.55 -2.41 27.54
CA PRO A 478 -20.32 -2.47 28.97
C PRO A 478 -18.93 -1.90 29.19
N ALA A 479 -18.75 -1.06 30.21
CA ALA A 479 -17.46 -0.53 30.57
C ALA A 479 -16.52 -1.67 30.98
N ALA A 480 -16.02 -2.44 30.02
CA ALA A 480 -14.68 -2.98 30.09
C ALA A 480 -13.83 -1.75 30.40
N GLN A 481 -13.04 -1.82 31.48
CA GLN A 481 -12.05 -0.81 31.78
C GLN A 481 -11.27 -0.54 30.50
N GLN A 482 -11.69 0.50 29.78
CA GLN A 482 -10.97 1.06 28.67
C GLN A 482 -9.60 1.31 29.28
N GLN A 483 -8.55 0.74 28.70
CA GLN A 483 -7.19 1.21 28.98
C GLN A 483 -7.29 2.73 29.01
N ALA A 484 -7.01 3.36 30.15
CA ALA A 484 -7.41 4.73 30.41
C ALA A 484 -6.54 5.66 29.54
N HIS A 485 -6.92 5.81 28.27
CA HIS A 485 -6.26 6.73 27.37
C HIS A 485 -6.35 8.12 28.01
N LEU A 486 -5.19 8.75 28.13
CA LEU A 486 -5.07 10.10 28.64
C LEU A 486 -6.00 11.01 27.82
N ALA A 487 -6.87 11.76 28.51
CA ALA A 487 -7.82 12.65 27.86
C ALA A 487 -7.11 13.94 27.42
N PHE A 488 -6.50 13.91 26.24
CA PHE A 488 -5.88 15.07 25.62
C PHE A 488 -6.93 16.03 25.08
N THR A 489 -6.78 17.33 25.38
CA THR A 489 -7.56 18.40 24.75
C THR A 489 -6.80 18.89 23.52
N ARG A 490 -7.44 18.79 22.35
CA ARG A 490 -6.80 19.23 21.09
C ARG A 490 -6.81 20.73 20.94
N VAL A 491 -5.69 21.26 20.46
CA VAL A 491 -5.43 22.67 20.19
C VAL A 491 -4.85 22.78 18.79
N SER A 492 -5.36 23.70 17.97
CA SER A 492 -5.00 23.74 16.53
C SER A 492 -4.14 24.95 16.15
N ASN A 493 -4.10 26.00 16.97
CA ASN A 493 -3.39 27.24 16.64
C ASN A 493 -2.82 27.92 17.90
N VAL A 494 -1.92 28.90 17.69
CA VAL A 494 -1.25 29.63 18.77
C VAL A 494 -2.25 30.33 19.70
N ALA A 495 -3.32 30.92 19.15
CA ALA A 495 -4.32 31.63 19.95
C ALA A 495 -5.12 30.69 20.87
N GLU A 496 -5.46 29.50 20.39
CA GLU A 496 -6.09 28.45 21.20
C GLU A 496 -5.13 27.91 22.26
N LEU A 497 -3.83 27.78 21.93
CA LEU A 497 -2.81 27.36 22.89
C LEU A 497 -2.69 28.38 24.03
N ASP A 498 -2.55 29.66 23.70
CA ASP A 498 -2.46 30.73 24.69
C ASP A 498 -3.72 30.80 25.56
N ARG A 499 -4.89 30.59 24.96
CA ARG A 499 -6.16 30.52 25.69
C ARG A 499 -6.23 29.31 26.63
N ALA A 500 -5.78 28.14 26.18
CA ALA A 500 -5.75 26.93 26.99
C ALA A 500 -4.77 27.07 28.16
N LEU A 501 -3.58 27.64 27.92
CA LEU A 501 -2.60 27.97 28.96
C LEU A 501 -3.16 28.99 29.97
N ALA A 502 -3.88 30.01 29.50
CA ALA A 502 -4.53 30.98 30.37
C ALA A 502 -5.66 30.39 31.21
N GLN A 503 -6.37 29.38 30.71
CA GLN A 503 -7.40 28.64 31.45
C GLN A 503 -6.82 27.65 32.47
N ALA A 504 -5.63 27.13 32.19
CA ALA A 504 -4.96 26.16 33.06
C ALA A 504 -4.29 26.78 34.29
N LYS A 505 -4.32 28.12 34.47
CA LYS A 505 -3.68 28.85 35.58
C LYS A 505 -3.87 28.16 36.93
N GLY A 506 -2.75 27.80 37.56
CA GLY A 506 -2.70 27.08 38.84
C GLY A 506 -2.51 25.56 38.70
N LYS A 507 -2.55 25.00 37.50
CA LYS A 507 -2.20 23.60 37.21
C LYS A 507 -1.03 23.51 36.23
N PRO A 508 -0.15 22.52 36.37
CA PRO A 508 0.89 22.26 35.39
C PRO A 508 0.25 21.78 34.07
N VAL A 509 0.89 22.10 32.94
CA VAL A 509 0.40 21.72 31.61
C VAL A 509 1.46 20.89 30.88
N MET A 510 1.04 19.77 30.31
CA MET A 510 1.84 18.97 29.39
C MET A 510 1.24 19.13 27.99
N LEU A 511 2.05 19.57 27.04
CA LEU A 511 1.69 19.75 25.66
C LEU A 511 2.41 18.71 24.80
N ASP A 512 1.65 17.80 24.20
CA ASP A 512 2.14 16.79 23.26
C ASP A 512 1.99 17.30 21.81
N LEU A 513 3.07 17.25 21.03
CA LEU A 513 3.01 17.49 19.58
C LEU A 513 3.06 16.15 18.84
N TYR A 514 1.98 15.88 18.11
CA TYR A 514 1.68 14.59 17.49
C TYR A 514 1.47 14.72 15.97
N ALA A 515 1.74 13.65 15.23
CA ALA A 515 1.24 13.46 13.88
C ALA A 515 1.00 11.97 13.56
N ASP A 516 0.02 11.66 12.72
CA ASP A 516 -0.27 10.27 12.30
C ASP A 516 0.88 9.61 11.55
N TRP A 517 1.70 10.42 10.89
CA TRP A 517 2.87 9.95 10.15
C TRP A 517 4.12 9.75 11.02
N CYS A 518 4.04 10.07 12.31
CA CYS A 518 5.16 9.99 13.23
C CYS A 518 5.15 8.63 13.97
N VAL A 519 6.06 7.74 13.58
CA VAL A 519 6.22 6.41 14.19
C VAL A 519 6.45 6.51 15.70
N ALA A 520 7.39 7.36 16.11
CA ALA A 520 7.73 7.54 17.52
C ALA A 520 6.61 8.17 18.36
N CYS A 521 5.70 8.93 17.73
CA CYS A 521 4.51 9.44 18.40
C CYS A 521 3.53 8.30 18.72
N LYS A 522 3.38 7.34 17.79
CA LYS A 522 2.56 6.13 18.00
C LYS A 522 3.18 5.22 19.06
N GLU A 523 4.52 5.15 19.12
CA GLU A 523 5.25 4.46 20.18
C GLU A 523 4.92 5.06 21.55
N PHE A 524 4.91 6.40 21.68
CA PHE A 524 4.50 7.07 22.92
C PHE A 524 3.07 6.70 23.34
N GLU A 525 2.11 6.78 22.41
CA GLU A 525 0.71 6.47 22.72
C GLU A 525 0.53 5.01 23.18
N LYS A 526 1.23 4.07 22.52
CA LYS A 526 1.12 2.64 22.79
C LYS A 526 1.90 2.18 24.02
N TYR A 527 3.11 2.68 24.23
CA TYR A 527 4.05 2.15 25.24
C TYR A 527 4.18 3.02 26.48
N THR A 528 4.04 4.35 26.34
CA THR A 528 4.33 5.30 27.42
C THR A 528 3.05 5.86 28.03
N PHE A 529 2.14 6.40 27.22
CA PHE A 529 0.87 6.99 27.69
C PHE A 529 -0.17 5.94 28.13
N SER A 530 -0.03 4.71 27.67
CA SER A 530 -0.87 3.58 28.10
C SER A 530 -0.45 3.01 29.47
N ALA A 531 0.74 3.35 29.97
CA ALA A 531 1.26 2.83 31.23
C ALA A 531 0.55 3.46 32.43
N ALA A 532 0.14 2.61 33.39
CA ALA A 532 -0.61 3.04 34.56
C ALA A 532 0.17 4.05 35.44
N GLU A 533 1.50 3.91 35.52
CA GLU A 533 2.38 4.80 36.28
C GLU A 533 2.38 6.23 35.71
N VAL A 534 2.46 6.35 34.38
CA VAL A 534 2.40 7.63 33.66
C VAL A 534 1.02 8.26 33.82
N GLN A 535 -0.04 7.46 33.69
CA GLN A 535 -1.41 7.94 33.88
C GLN A 535 -1.65 8.46 35.31
N GLN A 536 -1.09 7.81 36.31
CA GLN A 536 -1.18 8.26 37.70
C GLN A 536 -0.40 9.56 37.94
N ALA A 537 0.81 9.66 37.40
CA ALA A 537 1.63 10.87 37.51
C ALA A 537 0.98 12.10 36.85
N LEU A 538 0.17 11.91 35.81
CA LEU A 538 -0.48 12.98 35.05
C LEU A 538 -1.89 13.37 35.54
N LYS A 539 -2.45 12.74 36.58
CA LYS A 539 -3.82 13.02 37.06
C LYS A 539 -4.07 14.49 37.47
N GLY A 540 -3.03 15.21 37.88
CA GLY A 540 -3.10 16.62 38.27
C GLY A 540 -2.74 17.63 37.16
N THR A 541 -2.41 17.13 35.97
CA THR A 541 -1.85 17.91 34.87
C THR A 541 -2.90 18.17 33.79
N VAL A 542 -2.91 19.36 33.21
CA VAL A 542 -3.72 19.65 32.01
C VAL A 542 -2.97 19.09 30.80
N LEU A 543 -3.61 18.18 30.08
CA LEU A 543 -3.03 17.51 28.92
C LEU A 543 -3.55 18.16 27.64
N LEU A 544 -2.67 18.82 26.92
CA LEU A 544 -2.95 19.43 25.62
C LEU A 544 -2.25 18.60 24.53
N GLN A 545 -2.87 18.51 23.36
CA GLN A 545 -2.24 17.90 22.19
C GLN A 545 -2.42 18.79 20.98
N ILE A 546 -1.35 18.97 20.21
CA ILE A 546 -1.36 19.66 18.92
C ILE A 546 -1.12 18.60 17.85
N ASP A 547 -2.06 18.48 16.91
CA ASP A 547 -1.99 17.56 15.78
C ASP A 547 -1.51 18.32 14.53
N VAL A 548 -0.26 18.06 14.13
CA VAL A 548 0.37 18.68 12.95
C VAL A 548 0.38 17.74 11.73
N THR A 549 -0.49 16.73 11.69
CA THR A 549 -0.54 15.74 10.61
C THR A 549 -0.68 16.38 9.22
N LYS A 550 -1.44 17.48 9.12
CA LYS A 550 -1.69 18.18 7.86
C LYS A 550 -0.50 18.98 7.34
N ASN A 551 0.44 19.34 8.22
CA ASN A 551 1.58 20.21 7.90
C ASN A 551 1.15 21.51 7.18
N SER A 552 0.09 22.14 7.69
CA SER A 552 -0.46 23.39 7.15
C SER A 552 0.42 24.61 7.51
N ALA A 553 0.15 25.77 6.91
CA ALA A 553 0.90 26.99 7.21
C ALA A 553 0.81 27.38 8.70
N ASP A 554 -0.35 27.15 9.34
CA ASP A 554 -0.55 27.40 10.76
C ASP A 554 0.25 26.41 11.63
N ASP A 555 0.33 25.14 11.22
CA ASP A 555 1.12 24.11 11.91
C ASP A 555 2.62 24.45 11.87
N VAL A 556 3.11 24.86 10.70
CA VAL A 556 4.50 25.29 10.51
C VAL A 556 4.80 26.55 11.34
N ALA A 557 3.87 27.52 11.36
CA ALA A 557 4.02 28.73 12.17
C ALA A 557 4.06 28.40 13.68
N LEU A 558 3.23 27.47 14.13
CA LEU A 558 3.16 27.01 15.51
C LEU A 558 4.43 26.25 15.94
N LEU A 559 4.91 25.30 15.12
CA LEU A 559 6.17 24.59 15.37
C LEU A 559 7.35 25.56 15.45
N LYS A 560 7.38 26.56 14.56
CA LYS A 560 8.41 27.61 14.57
C LYS A 560 8.31 28.51 15.80
N HIS A 561 7.09 28.89 16.21
CA HIS A 561 6.85 29.68 17.43
C HIS A 561 7.34 28.95 18.68
N LEU A 562 7.10 27.64 18.77
CA LEU A 562 7.54 26.79 19.88
C LEU A 562 8.99 26.30 19.76
N GLN A 563 9.70 26.66 18.68
CA GLN A 563 11.06 26.21 18.38
C GLN A 563 11.20 24.67 18.38
N VAL A 564 10.21 23.97 17.81
CA VAL A 564 10.18 22.52 17.70
C VAL A 564 10.72 22.09 16.33
N LEU A 565 11.75 21.24 16.34
CA LEU A 565 12.43 20.77 15.12
C LEU A 565 11.72 19.57 14.46
N GLY A 566 10.89 18.85 15.20
CA GLY A 566 10.28 17.58 14.79
C GLY A 566 9.53 16.91 15.94
N LEU A 567 9.08 15.69 15.72
CA LEU A 567 8.13 14.98 16.58
C LEU A 567 8.67 13.59 16.99
N PRO A 568 8.21 13.00 18.10
CA PRO A 568 7.39 13.61 19.15
C PRO A 568 8.22 14.65 19.89
N THR A 569 7.56 15.77 20.25
CA THR A 569 8.13 16.74 21.18
C THR A 569 7.08 17.07 22.21
N ILE A 570 7.39 16.84 23.49
CA ILE A 570 6.51 17.13 24.61
C ILE A 570 7.08 18.33 25.36
N LEU A 571 6.28 19.38 25.50
CA LEU A 571 6.61 20.59 26.24
C LEU A 571 5.89 20.58 27.57
N PHE A 572 6.55 21.13 28.58
CA PHE A 572 6.01 21.23 29.93
C PHE A 572 5.93 22.69 30.35
N PHE A 573 4.79 23.08 30.91
CA PHE A 573 4.56 24.43 31.42
C PHE A 573 4.26 24.36 32.92
N ASN A 574 4.84 25.29 33.67
CA ASN A 574 4.61 25.38 35.11
C ASN A 574 3.19 25.92 35.43
N THR A 575 2.85 26.03 36.71
CA THR A 575 1.53 26.53 37.17
C THR A 575 1.24 27.99 36.79
N ARG A 576 2.27 28.74 36.37
CA ARG A 576 2.16 30.12 35.86
C ARG A 576 1.94 30.17 34.34
N GLY A 577 1.96 29.02 33.66
CA GLY A 577 1.88 28.95 32.19
C GLY A 577 3.19 29.27 31.48
N GLU A 578 4.32 29.28 32.20
CA GLU A 578 5.64 29.50 31.61
C GLU A 578 6.25 28.15 31.22
N GLU A 579 6.73 28.08 29.98
CA GLU A 579 7.40 26.90 29.46
C GLU A 579 8.68 26.57 30.24
N GLN A 580 9.00 25.29 30.36
CA GLN A 580 10.23 24.77 30.97
C GLN A 580 11.09 24.09 29.90
N PRO A 581 11.94 24.84 29.15
CA PRO A 581 12.71 24.29 28.03
C PRO A 581 13.63 23.13 28.42
N ALA A 582 14.18 23.16 29.65
CA ALA A 582 15.05 22.10 30.17
C ALA A 582 14.33 20.77 30.41
N GLN A 583 12.99 20.81 30.53
CA GLN A 583 12.15 19.64 30.75
C GLN A 583 11.54 19.10 29.46
N ARG A 584 11.88 19.66 28.30
CA ARG A 584 11.37 19.16 27.01
C ARG A 584 11.83 17.73 26.78
N VAL A 585 10.89 16.89 26.35
CA VAL A 585 11.19 15.54 25.87
C VAL A 585 11.11 15.56 24.35
N THR A 586 12.22 15.27 23.70
CA THR A 586 12.32 15.17 22.24
C THR A 586 12.69 13.74 21.86
N GLY A 587 11.92 13.14 20.96
CA GLY A 587 12.08 11.74 20.58
C GLY A 587 11.46 10.77 21.58
N PHE A 588 11.34 9.50 21.19
CA PHE A 588 10.69 8.47 22.00
C PHE A 588 11.38 8.27 23.36
N MET A 589 10.58 8.17 24.42
CA MET A 589 11.01 7.85 25.77
C MET A 589 10.06 6.80 26.36
N ASP A 590 10.62 5.72 26.91
CA ASP A 590 9.83 4.64 27.50
C ASP A 590 9.10 5.09 28.79
N ALA A 591 8.14 4.28 29.23
CA ALA A 591 7.31 4.57 30.39
C ALA A 591 8.09 4.81 31.70
N ALA A 592 9.15 4.05 31.95
CA ALA A 592 9.90 4.14 33.20
C ALA A 592 10.71 5.44 33.22
N ALA A 593 11.44 5.74 32.14
CA ALA A 593 12.19 6.99 31.97
C ALA A 593 11.27 8.21 32.00
N PHE A 594 10.13 8.15 31.30
CA PHE A 594 9.15 9.23 31.28
C PHE A 594 8.50 9.45 32.66
N SER A 595 8.22 8.39 33.41
CA SER A 595 7.71 8.51 34.79
C SER A 595 8.71 9.19 35.73
N ALA A 596 10.01 8.92 35.56
CA ALA A 596 11.06 9.57 36.33
C ALA A 596 11.17 11.05 35.99
N HIS A 597 11.16 11.36 34.69
CA HIS A 597 11.13 12.73 34.17
C HIS A 597 9.95 13.54 34.72
N LEU A 598 8.75 12.95 34.76
CA LEU A 598 7.56 13.61 35.33
C LEU A 598 7.71 13.92 36.82
N ARG A 599 8.38 13.05 37.60
CA ARG A 599 8.65 13.30 39.01
C ARG A 599 9.60 14.49 39.20
N ASP A 600 10.66 14.55 38.39
CA ASP A 600 11.64 15.63 38.44
C ASP A 600 11.05 16.98 38.02
N TRP A 601 10.05 16.98 37.14
CA TRP A 601 9.34 18.19 36.73
C TRP A 601 8.30 18.69 37.76
N GLN A 602 7.70 17.77 38.54
CA GLN A 602 6.67 18.12 39.54
C GLN A 602 7.26 18.58 40.88
N LEU A 603 8.56 18.39 41.09
CA LEU A 603 9.35 18.90 42.23
C LEU A 603 9.80 20.34 41.96
#